data_AF-R1D9T6-F1
#
_entry.id   AF-R1D9T6-F1
#
_cell.length_a   1.000
_cell.length_b   1.000
_cell.length_c   1.000
_cell.angle_alpha   90.00
_cell.angle_beta   90.00
_cell.angle_gamma   90.00
#
_symmetry.space_group_name_H-M   'P 1'
#
loop_
_entity.id
_entity.type
_entity.pdbx_description
1 polymer ?
#
loop_
_entity_poly.entity_id
_entity_poly.type
_entity_poly.pdbx_seq_one_letter_code
_entity_poly.pdbx_strand_id
1 'polypeptide(L)' 'MTIEIYYWPFLVRGASLVRMLEHTKTPYKYISDKAQMATVCSAFGATSGDTFAPPVVKDGDYLVSQSVASCRCL' A
#
# COMPACT_ATOMS: atom_id res chain seq x y z
N MET A 1 13.74 7.98 -3.66
CA MET A 1 12.56 7.61 -2.83
C MET A 1 11.97 6.36 -3.44
N THR A 2 11.64 5.37 -2.62
CA THR A 2 11.08 4.09 -3.08
C THR A 2 9.67 3.96 -2.53
N ILE A 3 8.69 3.74 -3.40
CA ILE A 3 7.29 3.54 -3.00
C ILE A 3 7.18 2.24 -2.21
N GLU A 4 6.53 2.26 -1.05
CA GLU A 4 6.25 1.04 -0.28
C GLU A 4 4.76 0.66 -0.43
N ILE A 5 4.50 -0.60 -0.75
CA ILE A 5 3.15 -1.15 -0.92
C ILE A 5 2.89 -2.14 0.20
N TYR A 6 1.96 -1.81 1.09
CA TYR A 6 1.49 -2.69 2.14
C TYR A 6 0.26 -3.45 1.65
N TYR A 7 0.39 -4.75 1.39
CA TYR A 7 -0.72 -5.59 0.94
C TYR A 7 -0.52 -7.08 1.25
N TRP A 8 -1.56 -7.89 1.09
CA TRP A 8 -1.51 -9.34 1.28
C TRP A 8 -0.49 -10.03 0.36
N PRO A 9 -0.04 -11.26 0.66
CA PRO A 9 0.83 -12.04 -0.23
C PRO A 9 0.12 -12.55 -1.51
N PHE A 10 -0.92 -11.86 -1.95
CA PHE A 10 -1.71 -12.11 -3.15
C PHE A 10 -2.36 -10.79 -3.60
N LEU A 11 -2.68 -10.66 -4.89
CA LEU A 11 -2.91 -9.34 -5.49
C LEU A 11 -4.35 -8.79 -5.38
N VAL A 12 -5.40 -9.61 -5.43
CA VAL A 12 -6.83 -9.24 -5.28
C VAL A 12 -7.16 -7.77 -5.65
N ARG A 13 -7.49 -6.89 -4.69
CA ARG A 13 -7.86 -5.48 -4.96
C ARG A 13 -6.64 -4.59 -5.22
N GLY A 14 -5.44 -5.00 -4.82
CA GLY A 14 -4.17 -4.33 -5.10
C GLY A 14 -3.57 -4.67 -6.46
N ALA A 15 -4.22 -5.53 -7.26
CA ALA A 15 -3.63 -6.05 -8.49
C ALA A 15 -3.41 -4.97 -9.56
N SER A 16 -4.32 -4.00 -9.68
CA SER A 16 -4.15 -2.88 -10.60
C SER A 16 -2.95 -2.01 -10.22
N LEU A 17 -2.77 -1.73 -8.92
CA LEU A 17 -1.68 -0.94 -8.37
C LEU A 17 -0.32 -1.54 -8.73
N VAL A 18 -0.15 -2.84 -8.45
CA VAL A 18 1.09 -3.56 -8.75
C VAL A 18 1.37 -3.57 -10.25
N ARG A 19 0.36 -3.85 -11.08
CA ARG A 19 0.52 -3.86 -12.54
C ARG A 19 0.86 -2.48 -13.11
N MET A 20 0.34 -1.40 -12.55
CA MET A 20 0.70 -0.04 -12.95
C MET A 20 2.17 0.24 -12.67
N LEU A 21 2.67 -0.09 -11.47
CA LEU A 21 4.08 0.06 -11.10
C LEU A 21 5.01 -0.76 -11.99
N GLU A 22 4.64 -2.01 -12.28
CA GLU A 22 5.40 -2.89 -13.18
C GLU A 22 5.42 -2.35 -14.62
N HIS A 23 4.28 -1.86 -15.12
CA HIS A 23 4.16 -1.28 -16.45
C HIS A 23 5.05 -0.03 -16.62
N THR A 24 5.03 0.87 -15.64
CA THR A 24 5.86 2.08 -15.65
C THR A 24 7.31 1.83 -15.25
N LYS A 25 7.64 0.61 -14.81
CA LYS A 25 8.94 0.22 -14.24
C LYS A 25 9.30 1.07 -13.02
N THR A 26 8.31 1.55 -12.28
CA THR A 26 8.52 2.32 -11.06
C THR A 26 9.03 1.39 -9.96
N PRO A 27 10.21 1.64 -9.36
CA PRO A 27 10.71 0.82 -8.27
C PRO A 27 9.80 0.92 -7.05
N TYR A 28 9.43 -0.24 -6.49
CA TYR A 28 8.62 -0.31 -5.29
C TYR A 28 9.07 -1.45 -4.39
N LYS A 29 8.77 -1.34 -3.10
CA LYS A 29 8.96 -2.36 -2.09
C LYS A 29 7.61 -2.95 -1.70
N TYR A 30 7.42 -4.23 -1.94
CA TYR A 30 6.20 -4.94 -1.55
C TYR A 30 6.34 -5.49 -0.12
N ILE A 31 5.48 -5.07 0.78
CA ILE A 31 5.47 -5.44 2.20
C ILE A 31 4.22 -6.24 2.48
N SER A 32 4.38 -7.56 2.62
CA SER A 32 3.29 -8.50 2.92
C SER A 32 3.26 -9.00 4.36
N ASP A 33 4.13 -8.46 5.21
CA ASP A 33 4.18 -8.81 6.62
C ASP A 33 2.98 -8.19 7.37
N LYS A 34 2.28 -9.02 8.16
CA LYS A 34 1.10 -8.57 8.90
C LYS A 34 1.44 -7.62 10.04
N ALA A 35 2.58 -7.79 10.70
CA ALA A 35 3.00 -6.89 11.77
C ALA A 35 3.33 -5.51 11.21
N GLN A 36 3.95 -5.44 10.03
CA GLN A 36 4.16 -4.18 9.31
C GLN A 36 2.84 -3.54 8.89
N MET A 37 1.87 -4.31 8.36
CA MET A 37 0.53 -3.76 8.04
C MET A 37 -0.19 -3.22 9.29
N ALA A 38 0.00 -3.84 10.46
CA ALA A 38 -0.56 -3.36 11.72
C ALA A 38 0.02 -2.02 12.19
N THR A 39 1.09 -1.52 11.58
CA THR A 39 1.61 -0.17 11.85
C THR A 39 0.93 0.92 11.04
N VAL A 40 0.23 0.56 9.95
CA VAL A 40 -0.39 1.52 9.00
C VAL A 40 -1.88 1.26 8.75
N CYS A 41 -2.49 0.22 9.30
CA CYS A 41 -3.91 -0.08 9.08
C CYS A 41 -4.63 -0.16 10.43
N SER A 42 -5.60 0.74 10.66
CA SER A 42 -6.35 0.74 11.92
C SER A 42 -7.21 -0.51 12.11
N ALA A 43 -7.63 -1.18 11.03
CA ALA A 43 -8.28 -2.49 11.09
C ALA A 43 -7.39 -3.60 11.70
N PHE A 44 -6.08 -3.39 11.78
CA PHE A 44 -5.10 -4.35 12.32
C PHE A 44 -4.38 -3.84 13.57
N GLY A 45 -4.84 -2.74 14.17
CA GLY A 45 -4.31 -2.24 15.44
C GLY A 45 -3.42 -1.01 15.34
N ALA A 46 -3.27 -0.39 14.15
CA ALA A 46 -2.61 0.92 14.07
C ALA A 46 -3.44 1.97 14.81
N THR A 47 -2.83 2.67 15.75
CA THR A 47 -3.47 3.71 16.56
C THR A 47 -3.25 5.12 16.02
N SER A 48 -2.35 5.27 15.04
CA SER A 48 -2.03 6.52 14.37
C SER A 48 -2.29 6.42 12.86
N GLY A 49 -2.74 7.53 12.26
CA GLY A 49 -3.02 7.65 10.83
C GLY A 49 -4.48 7.39 10.43
N ASP A 50 -4.81 7.71 9.18
CA ASP A 50 -6.18 7.70 8.64
C ASP A 50 -6.49 6.46 7.78
N THR A 51 -5.51 5.59 7.59
CA THR A 51 -5.60 4.43 6.70
C THR A 51 -6.25 3.24 7.42
N PHE A 52 -7.36 2.74 6.87
CA PHE A 52 -8.15 1.68 7.50
C PHE A 52 -7.61 0.28 7.22
N ALA A 53 -7.48 -0.07 5.94
CA ALA A 53 -7.16 -1.40 5.47
C ALA A 53 -6.34 -1.34 4.17
N PRO A 54 -5.62 -2.41 3.82
CA PRO A 54 -4.76 -2.43 2.65
C PRO A 54 -5.60 -2.69 1.36
N PRO A 55 -5.14 -2.26 0.17
CA PRO A 55 -3.80 -1.76 -0.13
C PRO A 55 -3.54 -0.36 0.42
N VAL A 56 -2.32 -0.16 0.92
CA VAL A 56 -1.78 1.15 1.32
C VAL A 56 -0.49 1.42 0.53
N VAL A 57 -0.44 2.58 -0.11
CA VAL A 57 0.77 3.14 -0.73
C VAL A 57 1.40 4.09 0.28
N LYS A 58 2.69 3.95 0.51
CA LYS A 58 3.51 4.92 1.22
C LYS A 58 4.50 5.55 0.26
N ASP A 59 4.42 6.87 0.14
CA ASP A 59 5.34 7.68 -0.65
C ASP A 59 5.87 8.83 0.21
N GLY A 60 7.10 8.66 0.71
CA GLY A 60 7.65 9.56 1.72
C GLY A 60 6.78 9.61 2.98
N ASP A 61 6.27 10.80 3.28
CA ASP A 61 5.41 11.08 4.44
C ASP A 61 3.91 10.84 4.16
N TYR A 62 3.54 10.55 2.91
CA TYR A 62 2.15 10.33 2.53
C TYR A 62 1.76 8.85 2.62
N LEU A 63 0.58 8.59 3.18
CA LEU A 63 -0.07 7.29 3.23
C LEU A 63 -1.42 7.36 2.51
N VAL A 64 -1.59 6.54 1.47
CA VAL A 64 -2.84 6.48 0.67
C VAL A 64 -3.40 5.06 0.71
N SER A 65 -4.55 4.90 1.34
CA SER A 65 -5.34 3.65 1.36
C SER A 65 -6.46 3.69 0.30
N GLN A 66 -7.09 2.53 0.05
CA GLN A 66 -8.13 2.26 -0.95
C GLN A 66 -7.60 2.05 -2.37
N SER A 67 -7.93 0.91 -2.97
CA SER A 67 -7.36 0.46 -4.25
C SER A 67 -7.45 1.49 -5.38
N VAL A 68 -8.58 2.19 -5.53
CA VAL A 68 -8.77 3.19 -6.58
C VAL A 68 -7.96 4.46 -6.31
N ALA A 69 -7.93 4.94 -5.07
CA ALA A 69 -7.17 6.13 -4.68
C ALA A 69 -5.67 5.86 -4.80
N SER A 70 -5.20 4.72 -4.31
CA SER A 70 -3.82 4.26 -4.42
C SER A 70 -3.34 4.19 -5.87
N CYS A 71 -4.20 3.82 -6.83
CA CYS A 71 -3.82 3.82 -8.26
C CYS A 71 -3.67 5.23 -8.84
N ARG A 72 -4.41 6.22 -8.31
CA ARG A 72 -4.39 7.61 -8.81
C ARG A 72 -3.23 8.44 -8.27
N CYS A 73 -2.54 7.94 -7.25
CA CYS A 73 -1.37 8.60 -6.66
C CYS A 73 -0.03 8.03 -7.16
N LEU A 74 -0.05 7.11 -8.13
CA LEU A 74 1.12 6.59 -8.84
C LEU A 74 1.37 7.38 -10.12
#